data_AF-A0A3M2GDU1-F1
#
_entry.id   AF-A0A3M2GDU1-F1
#
_cell.length_a   1.000
_cell.length_b   1.000
_cell.length_c   1.000
_cell.angle_alpha   90.00
_cell.angle_beta   90.00
_cell.angle_gamma   90.00
#
_symmetry.space_group_name_H-M   'P 1'
#
loop_
_entity.id
_entity.type
_entity.pdbx_description
1 polymer ?
#
loop_
_entity_poly.entity_id
_entity_poly.type
_entity_poly.pdbx_seq_one_letter_code
_entity_poly.pdbx_strand_id
1 'polypeptide(L)'
;AHAIDDAWRAHLDEGLDHTGVMVHLVPDERVDEGPVLATRVVPIHPDDTRDALEERIHAVEHELLVGVLADLVDRHRGDAPPGAGSPSAPRVDT
;
A
#
# COMPACT_ATOMS: atom_id res chain seq x y z
N ALA A 1 -12.70 -2.34 -10.98
CA ALA A 1 -12.18 -2.03 -9.63
C ALA A 1 -13.37 -1.98 -8.69
N HIS A 2 -13.52 -3.02 -7.84
CA HIS A 2 -14.67 -3.18 -6.93
C HIS A 2 -14.28 -3.69 -5.53
N ALA A 3 -12.98 -3.75 -5.20
CA ALA A 3 -12.49 -4.43 -4.00
C ALA A 3 -13.09 -3.92 -2.67
N ILE A 4 -13.29 -2.61 -2.55
CA ILE A 4 -13.89 -2.01 -1.34
C ILE A 4 -15.37 -2.39 -1.23
N ASP A 5 -16.12 -2.33 -2.34
CA ASP A 5 -17.53 -2.70 -2.36
C ASP A 5 -17.73 -4.21 -2.14
N ASP A 6 -16.82 -5.04 -2.65
CA ASP A 6 -16.82 -6.48 -2.44
C ASP A 6 -16.53 -6.83 -0.97
N ALA A 7 -15.53 -6.18 -0.35
CA ALA A 7 -15.26 -6.34 1.08
C ALA A 7 -16.45 -5.89 1.94
N TRP A 8 -17.09 -4.77 1.58
CA TRP A 8 -18.27 -4.28 2.27
C TRP A 8 -19.46 -5.25 2.15
N ARG A 9 -19.71 -5.81 0.96
CA ARG A 9 -20.74 -6.83 0.77
C ARG A 9 -20.44 -8.09 1.57
N ALA A 10 -19.21 -8.57 1.54
CA ALA A 10 -18.82 -9.77 2.27
C ALA A 10 -18.93 -9.57 3.80
N HIS A 11 -18.70 -8.35 4.31
CA HIS A 11 -19.03 -8.00 5.70
C HIS A 11 -20.54 -8.14 5.98
N LEU A 12 -21.39 -7.58 5.12
CA LEU A 12 -22.85 -7.61 5.30
C LEU A 12 -23.45 -9.01 5.15
N ASP A 13 -22.96 -9.79 4.19
CA ASP A 13 -23.53 -11.08 3.80
C ASP A 13 -22.94 -12.24 4.62
N GLU A 14 -21.65 -12.18 4.96
CA GLU A 14 -20.91 -13.29 5.57
C GLU A 14 -20.37 -12.95 6.97
N GLY A 15 -20.48 -11.70 7.41
CA GLY A 15 -20.01 -11.27 8.73
C GLY A 15 -18.50 -11.15 8.85
N LEU A 16 -17.78 -10.97 7.73
CA LEU A 16 -16.34 -10.71 7.72
C LEU A 16 -16.00 -9.49 8.58
N ASP A 17 -15.10 -9.66 9.54
CA ASP A 17 -14.69 -8.62 10.49
C ASP A 17 -13.39 -7.90 10.09
N HIS A 18 -12.84 -8.22 8.91
CA HIS A 18 -11.64 -7.58 8.38
C HIS A 18 -11.52 -7.74 6.86
N THR A 19 -10.74 -6.85 6.27
CA THR A 19 -10.19 -6.92 4.91
C THR A 19 -8.69 -6.62 4.97
N GLY A 20 -8.03 -6.31 3.85
CA GLY A 20 -6.63 -5.91 3.85
C GLY A 20 -6.19 -5.12 2.64
N VAL A 21 -4.99 -4.56 2.77
CA VAL A 21 -4.24 -3.89 1.70
C VAL A 21 -2.97 -4.66 1.43
N MET A 22 -2.56 -4.72 0.17
CA MET A 22 -1.35 -5.39 -0.29
C MET A 22 -0.56 -4.47 -1.22
N VAL A 23 0.77 -4.47 -1.06
CA VAL A 23 1.71 -3.89 -2.03
C VAL A 23 2.52 -5.05 -2.61
N HIS A 24 2.55 -5.15 -3.93
CA HIS A 24 3.28 -6.20 -4.64
C HIS A 24 4.00 -5.61 -5.87
N LEU A 25 5.00 -6.34 -6.38
CA LEU A 25 5.61 -6.01 -7.66
C LEU A 25 4.66 -6.39 -8.80
N VAL A 26 4.69 -5.66 -9.92
CA VAL A 26 3.88 -5.99 -11.10
C VAL A 26 4.75 -6.78 -12.08
N PRO A 27 4.44 -8.06 -12.37
CA PRO A 27 5.12 -8.82 -13.40
C PRO A 27 4.44 -8.62 -14.75
N ASP A 28 5.15 -8.06 -15.73
CA ASP A 28 4.72 -7.86 -17.13
C ASP A 28 3.19 -7.77 -17.34
N GLU A 29 2.60 -8.67 -18.11
CA GLU A 29 1.18 -8.63 -18.51
C GLU A 29 0.23 -9.27 -17.48
N ARG A 30 0.73 -9.71 -16.31
CA ARG A 30 -0.08 -10.44 -15.31
C ARG A 30 -0.61 -9.49 -14.24
N VAL A 31 -1.87 -9.68 -13.88
CA VAL A 31 -2.57 -8.87 -12.88
C VAL A 31 -2.48 -9.56 -11.52
N ASP A 32 -2.09 -8.82 -10.47
CA ASP A 32 -2.05 -9.27 -9.06
C ASP A 32 -1.24 -10.56 -8.77
N GLU A 33 -0.33 -10.94 -9.66
CA GLU A 33 0.46 -12.19 -9.54
C GLU A 33 1.93 -12.00 -9.13
N GLY A 34 2.37 -10.77 -8.88
CA GLY A 34 3.78 -10.55 -8.54
C GLY A 34 4.12 -10.75 -7.07
N PRO A 35 5.43 -10.83 -6.75
CA PRO A 35 5.88 -11.00 -5.38
C PRO A 35 5.31 -9.94 -4.43
N VAL A 36 4.68 -10.40 -3.35
CA VAL A 36 4.15 -9.53 -2.29
C VAL A 36 5.30 -8.89 -1.53
N LEU A 37 5.27 -7.57 -1.43
CA LEU A 37 6.24 -6.78 -0.67
C LEU A 37 5.77 -6.56 0.76
N ALA A 38 4.48 -6.27 0.96
CA ALA A 38 3.88 -6.11 2.27
C ALA A 38 2.35 -6.24 2.23
N THR A 39 1.76 -6.60 3.36
CA THR A 39 0.30 -6.59 3.58
C THR A 39 -0.05 -5.96 4.92
N ARG A 40 -1.27 -5.44 5.03
CA ARG A 40 -1.87 -4.97 6.27
C ARG A 40 -3.33 -5.38 6.34
N VAL A 41 -3.73 -5.85 7.52
CA VAL A 41 -5.13 -6.11 7.83
C VAL A 41 -5.82 -4.79 8.16
N VAL A 42 -7.02 -4.60 7.65
CA VAL A 42 -7.90 -3.47 7.96
C VAL A 42 -9.14 -4.04 8.65
N PRO A 43 -9.39 -3.74 9.93
CA PRO A 43 -10.58 -4.23 10.62
C PRO A 43 -11.83 -3.60 10.02
N ILE A 44 -12.94 -4.32 10.08
CA ILE A 44 -14.29 -3.83 9.78
C ILE A 44 -15.08 -3.90 11.09
N HIS A 45 -15.52 -2.75 11.58
CA HIS A 45 -16.23 -2.65 12.85
C HIS A 45 -17.74 -2.84 12.65
N PRO A 46 -18.47 -3.38 13.66
CA PRO A 46 -19.91 -3.60 13.55
C PRO A 46 -20.74 -2.35 13.23
N ASP A 47 -20.25 -1.18 13.65
CA ASP A 47 -20.91 0.11 13.47
C ASP A 47 -20.33 0.92 12.29
N ASP A 48 -19.49 0.30 11.45
CA ASP A 48 -18.93 0.98 10.28
C ASP A 48 -20.01 1.37 9.27
N THR A 49 -19.72 2.44 8.53
CA THR A 49 -20.34 2.68 7.24
C THR A 49 -19.38 2.25 6.13
N ARG A 50 -19.90 2.03 4.93
CA ARG A 50 -19.09 1.76 3.73
C ARG A 50 -18.01 2.83 3.54
N ASP A 51 -18.34 4.10 3.75
CA ASP A 51 -17.41 5.22 3.58
C ASP A 51 -16.35 5.25 4.69
N ALA A 52 -16.71 4.93 5.94
CA ALA A 52 -15.74 4.84 7.03
C ALA A 52 -14.75 3.70 6.83
N LEU A 53 -15.20 2.57 6.28
CA LEU A 53 -14.32 1.48 5.87
C LEU A 53 -13.40 1.90 4.71
N GLU A 54 -13.93 2.56 3.69
CA GLU A 54 -13.14 3.07 2.56
C GLU A 54 -12.05 4.05 3.02
N GLU A 55 -12.40 5.02 3.86
CA GLU A 55 -11.43 5.97 4.43
C GLU A 55 -10.31 5.24 5.20
N ARG A 56 -10.67 4.22 5.98
CA ARG A 56 -9.69 3.42 6.73
C ARG A 56 -8.78 2.60 5.81
N ILE A 57 -9.34 1.99 4.76
CA ILE A 57 -8.56 1.25 3.76
C ILE A 57 -7.55 2.17 3.10
N HIS A 58 -7.97 3.34 2.62
CA HIS A 58 -7.08 4.31 1.97
C HIS A 58 -6.00 4.84 2.93
N ALA A 59 -6.34 5.09 4.20
CA ALA A 59 -5.36 5.52 5.19
C ALA A 59 -4.25 4.47 5.38
N VAL A 60 -4.64 3.20 5.54
CA VAL A 60 -3.69 2.08 5.67
C VAL A 60 -2.89 1.87 4.38
N GLU A 61 -3.52 2.03 3.23
CA GLU A 61 -2.86 1.96 1.92
C GLU A 61 -1.76 3.00 1.76
N HIS A 62 -2.06 4.27 2.06
CA HIS A 62 -1.10 5.36 1.95
C HIS A 62 0.12 5.12 2.85
N GLU A 63 -0.10 4.72 4.11
CA GLU A 63 0.99 4.40 5.04
C GLU A 63 1.82 3.21 4.55
N LEU A 64 1.17 2.12 4.13
CA LEU A 64 1.84 0.91 3.68
C LEU A 64 2.67 1.16 2.42
N LEU A 65 2.09 1.85 1.43
CA LEU A 65 2.74 2.12 0.16
C LEU A 65 3.97 3.02 0.34
N VAL A 66 3.84 4.12 1.08
CA VAL A 66 4.95 5.04 1.32
C VAL A 66 6.07 4.35 2.09
N GLY A 67 5.73 3.54 3.10
CA GLY A 67 6.72 2.75 3.85
C GLY A 67 7.48 1.76 2.97
N VAL A 68 6.77 0.99 2.14
CA VAL A 68 7.39 0.03 1.21
C VAL A 68 8.29 0.72 0.19
N LEU A 69 7.88 1.89 -0.33
CA LEU A 69 8.69 2.65 -1.28
C LEU A 69 9.95 3.22 -0.62
N ALA A 70 9.86 3.74 0.61
CA ALA A 70 11.03 4.20 1.36
C ALA A 70 12.04 3.06 1.55
N ASP A 71 11.58 1.90 2.01
CA ASP A 71 12.41 0.71 2.18
C ASP A 71 13.08 0.26 0.87
N LEU A 72 12.34 0.28 -0.24
CA LEU A 72 12.88 -0.06 -1.57
C LEU A 72 13.97 0.92 -2.01
N VAL A 73 13.75 2.22 -1.84
CA VAL A 73 14.70 3.26 -2.22
C VAL A 73 15.97 3.16 -1.37
N ASP A 74 15.84 2.92 -0.08
CA ASP A 74 16.99 2.79 0.82
C ASP A 74 17.80 1.52 0.53
N ARG A 75 17.13 0.39 0.24
CA ARG A 75 17.81 -0.83 -0.25
C ARG A 75 18.57 -0.57 -1.55
N HIS A 76 17.95 0.13 -2.51
CA HIS A 76 18.59 0.41 -3.79
C HIS A 76 19.82 1.33 -3.64
N ARG A 77 19.79 2.27 -2.70
CA ARG A 77 20.97 3.11 -2.37
C ARG A 77 22.10 2.31 -1.74
N GLY A 78 21.79 1.26 -0.98
CA GLY A 78 22.79 0.33 -0.43
C GLY A 78 23.49 -0.53 -1.49
N ASP A 79 22.82 -0.78 -2.61
CA ASP A 79 23.37 -1.53 -3.76
C ASP A 79 24.09 -0.62 -4.78
N ALA A 80 24.14 0.69 -4.56
CA ALA A 80 24.87 1.60 -5.43
C ALA A 80 26.39 1.32 -5.37
N PRO A 81 27.09 1.23 -6.51
CA PRO A 81 28.53 1.02 -6.50
C PRO A 81 29.22 2.16 -5.73
N PRO A 82 30.25 1.88 -4.90
CA PRO A 82 30.92 2.91 -4.13
C PRO A 82 31.57 3.92 -5.09
N GLY A 83 31.00 5.14 -5.17
CA GLY A 83 31.55 6.24 -5.98
C GLY A 83 30.53 7.12 -6.73
N ALA A 84 29.23 6.80 -6.76
CA ALA A 84 28.23 7.71 -7.31
C ALA A 84 27.90 8.83 -6.30
N GLY A 85 28.62 9.95 -6.39
CA GLY A 85 28.49 11.11 -5.50
C GLY A 85 27.06 11.65 -5.40
N SER A 86 26.74 12.21 -4.22
CA SER A 86 25.44 12.84 -3.94
C SER A 86 25.07 13.90 -4.98
N PRO A 87 23.84 13.91 -5.52
CA PRO A 87 23.33 15.10 -6.19
C PRO A 87 23.13 16.19 -5.14
N SER A 88 23.88 17.30 -5.28
CA SER A 88 23.60 18.54 -4.55
C SER A 88 22.16 18.96 -4.84
N ALA A 89 21.32 19.05 -3.80
CA ALA A 89 19.97 19.58 -3.93
C ALA A 89 20.01 21.00 -4.52
N PRO A 90 19.06 21.38 -5.40
CA PRO A 90 18.94 22.76 -5.84
C PRO A 90 18.53 23.62 -4.64
N ARG A 91 19.31 24.67 -4.37
CA ARG A 91 18.90 25.73 -3.44
C ARG A 91 17.67 26.39 -4.05
N VAL A 92 16.55 26.32 -3.33
CA VAL A 92 15.38 27.13 -3.65
C VAL A 92 15.62 28.48 -2.99
N ASP A 93 16.04 29.46 -3.79
CA ASP A 93 16.11 30.84 -3.34
C ASP A 93 14.67 31.37 -3.24
N THR A 94 14.22 31.66 -2.02
CA THR A 94 13.05 32.49 -1.70
C THR A 94 13.51 33.53 -0.69
#